data_AF-A0A971S6U9-F1
#
_entry.id   AF-A0A971S6U9-F1
#
_cell.length_a   1.000
_cell.length_b   1.000
_cell.length_c   1.000
_cell.angle_alpha   90.00
_cell.angle_beta   90.00
_cell.angle_gamma   90.00
#
_symmetry.space_group_name_H-M   'P 1'
#
loop_
_entity.id
_entity.type
_entity.pdbx_description
1 polymer ?
#
loop_
_entity_poly.entity_id
_entity_poly.type
_entity_poly.pdbx_seq_one_letter_code
_entity_poly.pdbx_strand_id
1 'polypeptide(L)'
;VTMFVAVGSNGTIITNTISNYGEDKTNFKYMKQSNTTLRSIAYNGDIDNPVLIAVGDGIILKSDNSNNEIGIKWEVYKDNNLFFTDITYADGQFLAVGNKPNKGYIFISSDGEAWTYSDLGSIWVNSVSGY
;
A
#
# COMPACT_ATOMS: atom_id res chain seq x y z
N VAL A 1 -8.51 18.61 -4.07
CA VAL A 1 -7.36 17.97 -4.72
C VAL A 1 -7.70 16.50 -4.82
N THR A 2 -7.67 15.93 -6.03
CA THR A 2 -7.84 14.48 -6.20
C THR A 2 -6.47 13.89 -6.46
N MET A 3 -6.17 12.75 -5.84
CA MET A 3 -4.91 12.05 -6.08
C MET A 3 -5.19 10.63 -6.57
N PHE A 4 -4.49 10.22 -7.62
CA PHE A 4 -4.44 8.82 -8.05
C PHE A 4 -3.05 8.27 -7.78
N VAL A 5 -2.99 7.05 -7.26
CA VAL A 5 -1.73 6.33 -7.06
C VAL A 5 -1.84 4.94 -7.66
N ALA A 6 -0.87 4.59 -8.50
CA ALA A 6 -0.72 3.26 -9.07
C ALA A 6 0.63 2.67 -8.64
N VAL A 7 0.67 1.36 -8.43
CA VAL A 7 1.87 0.62 -8.04
C VAL A 7 2.12 -0.53 -9.00
N GLY A 8 3.37 -0.99 -9.12
CA GLY A 8 3.68 -2.07 -10.03
C GLY A 8 5.09 -2.64 -9.94
N SER A 9 5.58 -3.15 -11.06
CA SER A 9 6.86 -3.86 -11.16
C SER A 9 8.05 -2.98 -10.76
N ASN A 10 9.13 -3.61 -10.30
CA ASN A 10 10.39 -2.92 -9.94
C ASN A 10 10.20 -1.74 -8.98
N GLY A 11 9.30 -1.87 -8.01
CA GLY A 11 9.01 -0.84 -7.00
C GLY A 11 8.39 0.43 -7.57
N THR A 12 7.74 0.34 -8.74
CA THR A 12 7.14 1.49 -9.41
C THR A 12 5.98 2.05 -8.60
N ILE A 13 5.99 3.36 -8.41
CA ILE A 13 4.88 4.16 -7.88
C ILE A 13 4.65 5.31 -8.85
N ILE A 14 3.41 5.46 -9.31
CA ILE A 14 2.99 6.56 -10.17
C ILE A 14 1.93 7.35 -9.41
N THR A 15 2.19 8.64 -9.16
CA THR A 15 1.22 9.53 -8.52
C THR A 15 0.72 10.56 -9.51
N ASN A 16 -0.54 10.95 -9.40
CA ASN A 16 -1.11 12.07 -10.11
C ASN A 16 -1.90 12.94 -9.14
N THR A 17 -1.71 14.25 -9.21
CA THR A 17 -2.48 15.23 -8.44
C THR A 17 -3.30 16.07 -9.41
N ILE A 18 -4.63 16.02 -9.29
CA ILE A 18 -5.53 16.92 -10.00
C ILE A 18 -5.86 18.08 -9.06
N SER A 19 -5.41 19.28 -9.44
CA SER A 19 -5.81 20.52 -8.76
C SER A 19 -7.11 21.03 -9.38
N ASN A 20 -8.06 21.46 -8.53
CA ASN A 20 -9.39 21.91 -8.97
C ASN A 20 -9.37 23.32 -9.61
N TYR A 21 -8.19 23.84 -9.99
CA TYR A 21 -7.98 25.22 -10.40
C TYR A 21 -7.90 25.42 -11.94
N GLY A 22 -8.63 24.62 -12.70
CA GLY A 22 -8.95 24.93 -14.10
C GLY A 22 -7.83 24.71 -15.12
N GLU A 23 -6.70 24.10 -14.73
CA GLU A 23 -5.74 23.54 -15.69
C GLU A 23 -5.67 22.02 -15.51
N ASP A 24 -6.36 21.28 -16.38
CA ASP A 24 -6.24 19.83 -16.52
C ASP A 24 -4.82 19.48 -16.98
N LYS A 25 -3.87 19.48 -16.05
CA LYS A 25 -2.54 18.93 -16.26
C LYS A 25 -2.45 17.64 -15.48
N THR A 26 -2.72 16.53 -16.16
CA THR A 26 -2.39 15.18 -15.69
C THR A 26 -0.87 15.02 -15.60
N ASN A 27 -0.27 15.59 -14.57
CA ASN A 27 1.16 15.42 -14.29
C ASN A 27 1.34 14.12 -13.52
N PHE A 28 1.65 13.03 -14.24
CA PHE A 28 2.06 11.79 -13.62
C PHE A 28 3.52 11.93 -13.16
N LYS A 29 3.77 11.71 -11.87
CA LYS A 29 5.11 11.61 -11.29
C LYS A 29 5.46 10.14 -11.12
N TYR A 30 6.60 9.76 -11.66
CA TYR A 30 7.15 8.42 -11.50
C TYR A 30 8.17 8.41 -10.36
N MET A 31 8.07 7.38 -9.51
CA MET A 31 9.05 7.09 -8.48
C MET A 31 9.30 5.59 -8.41
N LYS A 32 10.50 5.24 -7.94
CA LYS A 32 10.91 3.87 -7.69
C LYS A 32 11.39 3.76 -6.26
N GLN A 33 10.66 3.00 -5.44
CA GLN A 33 10.96 2.88 -4.01
C GLN A 33 11.75 1.61 -3.66
N SER A 34 11.73 0.61 -4.53
CA SER A 34 12.43 -0.66 -4.32
C SER A 34 12.75 -1.36 -5.64
N ASN A 35 13.34 -2.56 -5.59
CA ASN A 35 13.51 -3.43 -6.76
C ASN A 35 12.48 -4.58 -6.81
N THR A 36 11.48 -4.56 -5.93
CA THR A 36 10.50 -5.64 -5.80
C THR A 36 9.15 -5.24 -6.38
N THR A 37 8.34 -6.20 -6.81
CA THR A 37 7.01 -5.89 -7.38
C THR A 37 6.07 -5.44 -6.27
N LEU A 38 5.44 -4.28 -6.43
CA LEU A 38 4.29 -3.85 -5.66
C LEU A 38 3.02 -4.35 -6.36
N ARG A 39 2.11 -4.95 -5.59
CA ARG A 39 0.95 -5.68 -6.12
C ARG A 39 -0.38 -4.99 -5.86
N SER A 40 -0.52 -4.33 -4.71
CA SER A 40 -1.76 -3.68 -4.32
C SER A 40 -1.49 -2.45 -3.45
N ILE A 41 -2.47 -1.57 -3.36
CA ILE A 41 -2.41 -0.33 -2.59
C ILE A 41 -3.78 -0.01 -1.98
N ALA A 42 -3.78 0.46 -0.73
CA ALA A 42 -4.97 0.92 -0.01
C ALA A 42 -4.79 2.35 0.51
N TYR A 43 -5.90 3.06 0.65
CA TYR A 43 -6.02 4.39 1.23
C TYR A 43 -6.93 4.32 2.46
N ASN A 44 -6.57 4.99 3.56
CA ASN A 44 -7.35 4.98 4.81
C ASN A 44 -8.67 5.77 4.78
N GLY A 45 -9.06 6.39 3.66
CA GLY A 45 -10.31 7.14 3.60
C GLY A 45 -10.28 8.52 4.27
N ASP A 46 -9.26 8.84 5.07
CA ASP A 46 -9.12 10.11 5.77
C ASP A 46 -8.49 11.19 4.86
N ILE A 47 -9.30 12.16 4.45
CA ILE A 47 -8.86 13.22 3.53
C ILE A 47 -7.95 14.24 4.20
N ASP A 48 -8.06 14.39 5.51
CA ASP A 48 -7.29 15.35 6.29
C ASP A 48 -5.91 14.77 6.66
N ASN A 49 -5.85 13.46 6.93
CA ASN A 49 -4.61 12.73 7.22
C ASN A 49 -4.47 11.45 6.38
N PRO A 50 -4.23 11.57 5.07
CA PRO A 50 -4.35 10.47 4.13
C PRO A 50 -3.16 9.52 4.17
N VAL A 51 -3.37 8.29 4.65
CA VAL A 51 -2.33 7.25 4.65
C VAL A 51 -2.55 6.30 3.47
N LEU A 52 -1.49 6.10 2.69
CA LEU A 52 -1.43 5.08 1.66
C LEU A 52 -0.53 3.93 2.12
N ILE A 53 -0.98 2.70 1.89
CA ILE A 53 -0.19 1.50 2.12
C ILE A 53 -0.10 0.71 0.81
N ALA A 54 1.10 0.56 0.27
CA ALA A 54 1.36 -0.33 -0.85
C ALA A 54 2.04 -1.61 -0.36
N VAL A 55 1.61 -2.76 -0.87
CA VAL A 55 2.16 -4.07 -0.49
C VAL A 55 2.67 -4.81 -1.71
N GLY A 56 3.62 -5.73 -1.50
CA GLY A 56 4.15 -6.54 -2.58
C GLY A 56 5.10 -7.64 -2.12
N ASP A 57 5.98 -8.06 -3.02
CA ASP A 57 6.91 -9.16 -2.79
C ASP A 57 7.94 -8.76 -1.72
N GLY A 58 7.70 -9.21 -0.49
CA GLY A 58 8.55 -8.99 0.67
C GLY A 58 8.53 -7.58 1.25
N ILE A 59 7.51 -6.77 0.91
CA ILE A 59 7.50 -5.35 1.26
C ILE A 59 6.11 -4.83 1.64
N ILE A 60 6.10 -3.93 2.62
CA ILE A 60 5.02 -2.98 2.87
C ILE A 60 5.64 -1.58 2.79
N LEU A 61 4.99 -0.67 2.09
CA LEU A 61 5.35 0.73 1.98
C LEU A 61 4.24 1.59 2.58
N LYS A 62 4.58 2.46 3.52
CA LYS A 62 3.66 3.46 4.08
C LYS A 62 4.02 4.85 3.58
N SER A 63 3.05 5.63 3.12
CA SER A 63 3.30 7.03 2.73
C SER A 63 3.70 7.88 3.93
N ASP A 64 4.82 8.59 3.82
CA ASP A 64 5.23 9.64 4.74
C ASP A 64 4.64 10.97 4.26
N ASN A 65 3.72 11.53 5.06
CA ASN A 65 2.98 12.75 4.74
C ASN A 65 3.42 13.96 5.57
N SER A 66 4.59 13.90 6.21
CA SER A 66 5.08 14.92 7.16
C SER A 66 5.18 16.34 6.60
N ASN A 67 5.18 16.53 5.27
CA ASN A 67 5.29 17.83 4.61
C ASN A 67 4.05 18.25 3.80
N ASN A 68 2.87 17.68 4.09
CA ASN A 68 1.63 17.86 3.29
C ASN A 68 1.76 17.41 1.81
N GLU A 69 2.80 16.66 1.48
CA GLU A 69 2.98 16.06 0.17
C GLU A 69 2.79 14.55 0.30
N ILE A 70 1.72 14.04 -0.30
CA ILE A 70 1.31 12.65 -0.14
C ILE A 70 1.97 11.78 -1.20
N GLY A 71 2.41 10.60 -0.80
CA GLY A 71 2.89 9.56 -1.71
C GLY A 71 4.22 9.89 -2.40
N ILE A 72 4.93 10.93 -1.96
CA ILE A 72 6.26 11.31 -2.48
C ILE A 72 7.42 10.65 -1.72
N LYS A 73 7.19 10.27 -0.46
CA LYS A 73 8.14 9.60 0.41
C LYS A 73 7.45 8.43 1.07
N TRP A 74 8.20 7.36 1.29
CA TRP A 74 7.66 6.10 1.78
C TRP A 74 8.57 5.47 2.81
N GLU A 75 7.97 5.06 3.92
CA GLU A 75 8.58 4.20 4.93
C GLU A 75 8.49 2.75 4.48
N VAL A 76 9.50 1.95 4.84
CA VAL A 76 9.70 0.62 4.26
C VAL A 76 9.77 -0.43 5.35
N TYR A 77 8.85 -1.39 5.30
CA TYR A 77 8.93 -2.65 6.05
C TYR A 77 9.29 -3.80 5.10
N LYS A 78 10.21 -4.68 5.50
CA LYS A 78 10.66 -5.81 4.67
C LYS A 78 10.62 -7.14 5.40
N ASP A 79 10.11 -8.16 4.71
CA ASP A 79 10.26 -9.57 5.04
C ASP A 79 10.39 -10.36 3.73
N ASN A 80 11.62 -10.66 3.32
CA ASN A 80 11.91 -11.26 2.01
C ASN A 80 11.29 -12.65 1.78
N ASN A 81 10.72 -13.29 2.81
CA ASN A 81 10.07 -14.59 2.69
C ASN A 81 8.55 -14.50 2.52
N LEU A 82 7.98 -13.30 2.61
CA LEU A 82 6.55 -13.05 2.57
C LEU A 82 6.16 -12.37 1.25
N PHE A 83 5.14 -12.89 0.58
CA PHE A 83 4.64 -12.34 -0.67
C PHE A 83 3.24 -11.79 -0.42
N PHE A 84 3.13 -10.49 -0.17
CA PHE A 84 1.83 -9.84 -0.05
C PHE A 84 1.18 -9.73 -1.41
N THR A 85 -0.06 -10.16 -1.51
CA THR A 85 -0.79 -10.22 -2.78
C THR A 85 -1.83 -9.10 -2.87
N ASP A 86 -2.40 -8.68 -1.75
CA ASP A 86 -3.46 -7.68 -1.73
C ASP A 86 -3.58 -6.95 -0.39
N ILE A 87 -4.23 -5.79 -0.40
CA ILE A 87 -4.51 -4.98 0.77
C ILE A 87 -5.81 -4.20 0.60
N THR A 88 -6.56 -4.05 1.69
CA THR A 88 -7.74 -3.18 1.77
C THR A 88 -7.71 -2.34 3.04
N TYR A 89 -8.54 -1.31 3.10
CA TYR A 89 -8.84 -0.57 4.33
C TYR A 89 -10.35 -0.62 4.58
N ALA A 90 -10.74 -1.09 5.76
CA ALA A 90 -12.13 -1.13 6.19
C ALA A 90 -12.21 -1.09 7.72
N ASP A 91 -13.29 -0.52 8.23
CA ASP A 91 -13.55 -0.40 9.68
C ASP A 91 -12.33 0.11 10.48
N GLY A 92 -11.72 1.20 10.00
CA GLY A 92 -10.60 1.82 10.69
C GLY A 92 -9.25 1.12 10.52
N GLN A 93 -9.17 0.01 9.77
CA GLN A 93 -8.02 -0.88 9.75
C GLN A 93 -7.57 -1.22 8.34
N PHE A 94 -6.26 -1.29 8.14
CA PHE A 94 -5.64 -1.95 7.00
C PHE A 94 -5.61 -3.45 7.22
N LEU A 95 -6.05 -4.20 6.22
CA LEU A 95 -5.92 -5.65 6.13
C LEU A 95 -5.08 -6.00 4.92
N ALA A 96 -3.90 -6.58 5.13
CA ALA A 96 -3.05 -7.09 4.07
C ALA A 96 -3.01 -8.63 4.11
N VAL A 97 -3.01 -9.26 2.94
CA VAL A 97 -2.93 -10.71 2.81
C VAL A 97 -1.71 -11.12 2.00
N GLY A 98 -1.15 -12.27 2.32
CA GLY A 98 0.04 -12.76 1.66
C GLY A 98 0.42 -14.15 2.10
N ASN A 99 1.51 -14.65 1.51
CA ASN A 99 1.93 -16.04 1.68
C ASN A 99 3.44 -16.14 1.88
N LYS A 100 3.86 -17.09 2.71
CA LYS A 100 5.23 -17.64 2.73
C LYS A 100 5.19 -19.03 2.09
N PRO A 101 6.33 -19.68 1.81
CA PRO A 101 6.31 -21.07 1.36
C PRO A 101 5.46 -21.96 2.27
N ASN A 102 4.41 -22.55 1.69
CA ASN A 102 3.43 -23.43 2.35
C ASN A 102 2.59 -22.79 3.47
N LYS A 103 2.51 -21.45 3.55
CA LYS A 103 1.77 -20.77 4.61
C LYS A 103 1.07 -19.49 4.16
N GLY A 104 -0.19 -19.31 4.54
CA GLY A 104 -0.94 -18.06 4.33
C GLY A 104 -0.97 -17.19 5.57
N TYR A 105 -1.10 -15.88 5.36
CA TYR A 105 -1.11 -14.90 6.43
C TYR A 105 -2.12 -13.78 6.18
N ILE A 106 -2.70 -13.30 7.27
CA ILE A 106 -3.46 -12.06 7.34
C ILE A 106 -2.72 -11.13 8.28
N PHE A 107 -2.51 -9.89 7.85
CA PHE A 107 -1.87 -8.81 8.59
C PHE A 107 -2.89 -7.70 8.84
N ILE A 108 -2.94 -7.18 10.05
CA ILE A 108 -3.88 -6.15 10.49
C ILE A 108 -3.11 -5.00 11.15
N SER A 109 -3.45 -3.77 10.78
CA SER A 109 -2.90 -2.55 11.37
C SER A 109 -3.91 -1.40 11.32
N SER A 110 -4.03 -0.61 12.38
CA SER A 110 -4.84 0.62 12.37
C SER A 110 -4.08 1.84 11.85
N ASP A 111 -2.74 1.81 11.83
CA ASP A 111 -1.88 2.96 11.54
C ASP A 111 -0.91 2.74 10.35
N GLY A 112 -0.84 1.50 9.85
CA GLY A 112 0.07 1.07 8.79
C GLY A 112 1.54 0.93 9.22
N GLU A 113 1.87 1.19 10.48
CA GLU A 113 3.23 1.06 11.06
C GLU A 113 3.35 -0.23 11.86
N ALA A 114 2.43 -0.44 12.79
CA ALA A 114 2.41 -1.59 13.67
C ALA A 114 1.45 -2.64 13.13
N TRP A 115 1.98 -3.82 12.80
CA TRP A 115 1.21 -4.92 12.22
C TRP A 115 1.14 -6.11 13.16
N THR A 116 -0.07 -6.61 13.38
CA THR A 116 -0.30 -7.94 13.96
C THR A 116 -0.64 -8.91 12.84
N TYR A 117 -0.37 -10.20 13.03
CA TYR A 117 -0.63 -11.20 11.99
C TYR A 117 -1.16 -12.52 12.55
N SER A 118 -1.89 -13.24 11.70
CA SER A 118 -2.34 -14.62 11.93
C SER A 118 -1.72 -15.55 10.88
N ASP A 119 -1.09 -16.63 11.32
CA ASP A 119 -0.66 -17.75 10.46
C ASP A 119 -1.87 -18.66 10.22
N LEU A 120 -2.26 -18.82 8.95
CA LEU A 120 -3.38 -19.66 8.55
C LEU A 120 -2.98 -21.11 8.26
N GLY A 121 -1.70 -21.46 8.47
CA GLY A 121 -1.13 -22.73 8.04
C GLY A 121 -1.16 -22.85 6.53
N SER A 122 -1.38 -24.05 6.02
CA SER A 122 -1.29 -24.39 4.58
C SER A 122 -2.38 -23.80 3.67
N ILE A 123 -3.11 -22.79 4.14
CA ILE A 123 -4.10 -22.05 3.35
C ILE A 123 -3.36 -20.98 2.54
N TRP A 124 -3.69 -20.83 1.27
CA TRP A 124 -3.14 -19.77 0.42
C TRP A 124 -4.17 -18.65 0.24
N VAL A 125 -3.76 -17.38 0.39
CA VAL A 125 -4.66 -16.22 0.31
C VAL A 125 -4.15 -15.24 -0.73
N ASN A 126 -5.01 -14.84 -1.68
CA ASN A 126 -4.60 -14.00 -2.81
C ASN A 126 -5.23 -12.60 -2.82
N SER A 127 -6.43 -12.44 -2.27
CA SER A 127 -7.14 -11.16 -2.33
C SER A 127 -7.94 -10.92 -1.07
N VAL A 128 -8.18 -9.64 -0.77
CA VAL A 128 -8.95 -9.17 0.36
C VAL A 128 -9.80 -7.96 -0.05
N SER A 129 -10.99 -7.86 0.51
CA SER A 129 -11.89 -6.73 0.32
C SER A 129 -12.62 -6.46 1.63
N GLY A 130 -12.87 -5.19 1.92
CA GLY A 130 -13.77 -4.75 2.99
C GLY A 130 -14.86 -3.85 2.42
N TYR A 131 -15.96 -3.71 3.16
CA TYR A 131 -17.15 -2.93 2.80
C TYR A 131 -17.50 -1.94 3.91
#